data_AF-A0A2D5XK57-F1
#
_entry.id   AF-A0A2D5XK57-F1
#
_cell.length_a   1.000
_cell.length_b   1.000
_cell.length_c   1.000
_cell.angle_alpha   90.00
_cell.angle_beta   90.00
_cell.angle_gamma   90.00
#
_symmetry.space_group_name_H-M   'P 1'
#
loop_
_entity.id
_entity.type
_entity.pdbx_description
1 polymer ?
#
loop_
_entity_poly.entity_id
_entity_poly.type
_entity_poly.pdbx_seq_one_letter_code
_entity_poly.pdbx_strand_id
1 'polypeptide(L)'
;MQQFSGIFICMALLALFAASCTSDKVSPPSEEKQAREDAHSCHFSDNSRAPDWTCKRAAAKQQGAEVSAVGIYPKSKRGVSFQRTQAQLIGRTELATQMKVRVSQMIKNHAETTGQGDEETVDAVASATRKAI
;
A
#
# COMPACT_ATOMS: atom_id res chain seq x y z
N MET A 1 9.54 24.32 69.98
CA MET A 1 8.39 24.53 69.07
C MET A 1 8.79 24.16 67.64
N GLN A 2 9.17 22.89 67.43
CA GLN A 2 9.72 22.33 66.19
C GLN A 2 8.64 21.76 65.23
N GLN A 3 7.36 22.03 65.48
CA GLN A 3 6.23 21.45 64.74
C GLN A 3 5.84 22.27 63.48
N PHE A 4 6.14 23.57 63.42
CA PHE A 4 5.71 24.43 62.31
C PHE A 4 6.67 24.49 61.11
N SER A 5 7.93 24.07 61.27
CA SER A 5 8.93 24.12 60.20
C SER A 5 8.79 22.98 59.17
N GLY A 6 8.18 21.85 59.55
CA GLY A 6 8.00 20.69 58.66
C GLY A 6 6.77 20.81 57.74
N ILE A 7 5.73 21.53 58.16
CA ILE A 7 4.50 21.70 57.37
C ILE A 7 4.73 22.61 56.15
N PHE A 8 5.59 23.63 56.28
CA PHE A 8 5.93 24.51 55.16
C PHE A 8 6.75 23.83 54.06
N ILE A 9 7.58 22.82 54.41
CA ILE A 9 8.37 22.06 53.43
C ILE A 9 7.52 21.00 52.72
N CYS A 10 6.53 20.40 53.39
CA CYS A 10 5.57 19.50 52.75
C CYS A 10 4.60 20.21 51.79
N MET A 11 4.21 21.45 52.08
CA MET A 11 3.30 22.19 51.20
C MET A 11 3.98 22.71 49.91
N ALA A 12 5.30 22.93 49.95
CA ALA A 12 6.09 23.32 48.78
C ALA A 12 6.35 22.13 47.82
N LEU A 13 6.42 20.90 48.33
CA LEU A 13 6.55 19.70 47.50
C LEU A 13 5.22 19.22 46.91
N LEU A 14 4.07 19.57 47.50
CA LEU A 14 2.75 19.29 46.91
C LEU A 14 2.31 20.31 45.84
N ALA A 15 2.87 21.52 45.82
CA ALA A 15 2.55 22.53 44.81
C ALA A 15 3.23 22.28 43.44
N LEU A 16 4.22 21.40 43.39
CA LEU A 16 4.84 20.94 42.13
C LEU A 16 4.05 19.82 41.43
N PHE A 17 2.97 19.31 42.05
CA PHE A 17 2.08 18.32 41.43
C PHE A 17 0.76 18.89 40.91
N ALA A 18 0.47 20.18 41.12
CA ALA A 18 -0.81 20.80 40.73
C ALA A 18 -0.70 21.88 39.65
N ALA A 19 0.43 21.93 38.91
CA ALA A 19 0.63 22.84 37.78
C ALA A 19 1.19 22.15 36.53
N SER A 20 0.73 20.93 36.25
CA SER A 20 0.73 20.37 34.88
C SER A 20 -0.70 20.23 34.38
N CYS A 21 -1.45 21.32 34.49
CA CYS A 21 -2.54 21.66 33.59
C CYS A 21 -2.06 22.82 32.72
N THR A 22 -1.00 22.58 31.94
CA THR A 22 -0.93 23.22 30.63
C THR A 22 -1.98 22.53 29.78
N SER A 23 -2.66 23.29 28.93
CA SER A 23 -3.78 22.85 28.11
C SER A 23 -3.27 21.93 26.99
N ASP A 24 -2.73 20.78 27.35
CA ASP A 24 -2.57 19.65 26.44
C ASP A 24 -3.97 19.12 26.21
N LYS A 25 -4.57 19.58 25.11
CA LYS A 25 -5.52 18.74 24.40
C LYS A 25 -4.76 17.50 23.96
N VAL A 26 -4.68 16.54 24.89
CA VAL A 26 -4.44 15.13 24.61
C VAL A 26 -5.63 14.70 23.76
N SER A 27 -5.53 14.98 22.46
CA SER A 27 -6.24 14.25 21.44
C SER A 27 -6.03 12.77 21.75
N PRO A 28 -7.09 11.94 21.79
CA PRO A 28 -6.93 10.52 22.06
C PRO A 28 -5.85 9.96 21.10
N PRO A 29 -4.90 9.13 21.60
CA PRO A 29 -3.96 8.43 20.73
C PRO A 29 -4.70 7.31 19.99
N SER A 30 -5.59 7.69 19.08
CA SER A 30 -6.36 6.78 18.25
C SER A 30 -6.57 7.28 16.83
N GLU A 31 -6.50 8.59 16.54
CA GLU A 31 -6.73 9.07 15.17
C GLU A 31 -5.52 8.83 14.23
N GLU A 32 -4.28 8.81 14.73
CA GLU A 32 -3.12 8.44 13.89
C GLU A 32 -2.99 6.92 13.70
N LYS A 33 -3.53 6.12 14.63
CA LYS A 33 -3.66 4.66 14.43
C LYS A 33 -4.80 4.33 13.46
N GLN A 34 -5.93 5.05 13.53
CA GLN A 34 -7.05 4.86 12.61
C GLN A 34 -6.69 5.29 11.18
N ALA A 35 -5.90 6.35 10.99
CA ALA A 35 -5.40 6.71 9.65
C ALA A 35 -4.44 5.67 9.03
N ARG A 36 -3.76 4.86 9.86
CA ARG A 36 -2.94 3.72 9.39
C ARG A 36 -3.74 2.44 9.18
N GLU A 37 -4.84 2.25 9.91
CA GLU A 37 -5.71 1.08 9.82
C GLU A 37 -6.68 1.18 8.61
N ASP A 38 -7.07 2.39 8.23
CA ASP A 38 -7.92 2.66 7.04
C ASP A 38 -7.14 2.66 5.71
N ALA A 39 -5.80 2.61 5.74
CA ALA A 39 -4.98 2.52 4.52
C ALA A 39 -5.14 1.17 3.77
N HIS A 40 -5.83 0.21 4.39
CA HIS A 40 -6.11 -1.12 3.86
C HIS A 40 -7.59 -1.35 3.49
N SER A 41 -8.51 -0.44 3.82
CA SER A 41 -9.94 -0.59 3.55
C SER A 41 -10.35 -0.06 2.19
N CYS A 42 -10.08 -0.84 1.12
CA CYS A 42 -10.85 -0.63 -0.10
C CYS A 42 -12.26 -1.22 0.04
N HIS A 43 -13.24 -0.52 -0.51
CA HIS A 43 -14.64 -0.92 -0.50
C HIS A 43 -15.11 -1.24 -1.92
N PHE A 44 -16.05 -2.17 -2.04
CA PHE A 44 -16.79 -2.38 -3.28
C PHE A 44 -17.80 -1.25 -3.51
N SER A 45 -18.40 -1.20 -4.70
CA SER A 45 -19.37 -0.15 -5.07
C SER A 45 -20.66 -0.14 -4.24
N ASP A 46 -20.89 -1.17 -3.42
CA ASP A 46 -21.96 -1.28 -2.44
C ASP A 46 -21.51 -0.91 -1.02
N ASN A 47 -20.34 -0.27 -0.88
CA ASN A 47 -19.69 0.08 0.39
C ASN A 47 -19.33 -1.12 1.29
N SER A 48 -19.42 -2.36 0.79
CA SER A 48 -18.94 -3.52 1.55
C SER A 48 -17.40 -3.54 1.57
N ARG A 49 -16.82 -3.96 2.70
CA ARG A 49 -15.38 -4.10 2.86
C ARG A 49 -14.87 -5.12 1.86
N ALA A 50 -14.01 -4.71 0.94
CA ALA A 50 -13.40 -5.63 -0.01
C ALA A 50 -12.28 -6.43 0.67
N PRO A 51 -12.05 -7.69 0.27
CA PRO A 51 -10.89 -8.45 0.71
C PRO A 51 -9.58 -7.72 0.39
N ASP A 52 -8.57 -7.88 1.24
CA ASP A 52 -7.31 -7.15 1.09
C ASP A 52 -6.61 -7.43 -0.25
N TRP A 53 -6.66 -8.66 -0.75
CA TRP A 53 -6.08 -9.03 -2.05
C TRP A 53 -6.70 -8.25 -3.22
N THR A 54 -7.90 -7.70 -3.06
CA THR A 54 -8.59 -6.93 -4.11
C THR A 54 -8.10 -5.49 -4.19
N CYS A 55 -7.49 -4.97 -3.12
CA CYS A 55 -6.97 -3.61 -3.07
C CYS A 55 -5.61 -3.56 -3.78
N LYS A 56 -5.49 -2.75 -4.84
CA LYS A 56 -4.27 -2.68 -5.70
C LYS A 56 -2.94 -2.58 -4.95
N ARG A 57 -2.91 -1.89 -3.80
CA ARG A 57 -1.69 -1.71 -2.98
C ARG A 57 -1.37 -2.91 -2.09
N ALA A 58 -2.38 -3.68 -1.69
CA ALA A 58 -2.23 -4.87 -0.85
C ALA A 58 -2.02 -6.14 -1.68
N ALA A 59 -2.61 -6.22 -2.89
CA ALA A 59 -2.52 -7.37 -3.79
C ALA A 59 -1.08 -7.78 -4.15
N ALA A 60 -0.17 -6.81 -4.33
CA ALA A 60 1.24 -7.09 -4.65
C ALA A 60 2.05 -7.48 -3.42
N LYS A 61 1.79 -6.86 -2.25
CA LYS A 61 2.58 -7.11 -1.04
C LYS A 61 2.28 -8.42 -0.34
N GLN A 62 1.04 -8.91 -0.38
CA GLN A 62 0.62 -10.01 0.50
C GLN A 62 1.23 -11.38 0.16
N GLN A 63 1.79 -11.57 -1.03
CA GLN A 63 2.27 -12.88 -1.49
C GLN A 63 3.74 -12.91 -1.90
N GLY A 64 4.49 -11.83 -1.65
CA GLY A 64 5.88 -11.72 -2.12
C GLY A 64 6.03 -11.70 -3.64
N ALA A 65 4.93 -11.48 -4.37
CA ALA A 65 4.93 -11.41 -5.83
C ALA A 65 5.41 -10.02 -6.28
N GLU A 66 6.38 -9.97 -7.22
CA GLU A 66 6.85 -8.71 -7.79
C GLU A 66 5.79 -8.00 -8.64
N VAL A 67 4.91 -8.77 -9.27
CA VAL A 67 3.81 -8.28 -10.11
C VAL A 67 2.49 -8.90 -9.65
N SER A 68 1.43 -8.10 -9.61
CA SER A 68 0.10 -8.55 -9.22
C SER A 68 -0.95 -7.64 -9.85
N ALA A 69 -2.02 -8.25 -10.36
CA ALA A 69 -3.09 -7.52 -10.99
C ALA A 69 -4.45 -8.12 -10.62
N VAL A 70 -5.41 -7.23 -10.35
CA VAL A 70 -6.80 -7.59 -10.07
C VAL A 70 -7.68 -6.92 -11.11
N GLY A 71 -8.42 -7.73 -11.86
CA GLY A 71 -9.37 -7.23 -12.85
C GLY A 71 -10.76 -7.01 -12.26
N ILE A 72 -11.40 -5.92 -12.67
CA ILE A 72 -12.75 -5.55 -12.24
C ILE A 72 -13.56 -5.27 -13.50
N TYR A 73 -14.79 -5.78 -13.55
CA TYR A 73 -15.72 -5.51 -14.64
C TYR A 73 -17.03 -4.94 -14.09
N PRO A 74 -17.60 -3.89 -14.70
CA PRO A 74 -18.85 -3.30 -14.23
C PRO A 74 -20.02 -4.29 -14.33
N LYS A 75 -21.05 -4.05 -13.52
CA LYS A 75 -22.30 -4.82 -13.59
C LYS A 75 -22.87 -4.74 -15.01
N SER A 76 -23.24 -5.91 -15.55
CA SER A 76 -23.76 -6.05 -16.91
C SER A 76 -25.02 -6.91 -16.92
N LYS A 77 -25.95 -6.62 -17.84
CA LYS A 77 -27.20 -7.39 -18.06
C LYS A 77 -26.93 -8.83 -18.49
N ARG A 78 -25.71 -9.15 -18.93
CA ARG A 78 -25.29 -10.49 -19.38
C ARG A 78 -25.05 -11.51 -18.27
N GLY A 79 -25.30 -11.14 -17.01
CA GLY A 79 -25.18 -12.02 -15.85
C GLY A 79 -23.76 -12.14 -15.30
N VAL A 80 -23.64 -12.81 -14.16
CA VAL A 80 -22.42 -12.88 -13.34
C VAL A 80 -21.31 -13.67 -14.03
N SER A 81 -21.63 -14.72 -14.79
CA SER A 81 -20.63 -15.55 -15.48
C SER A 81 -19.82 -14.71 -16.48
N PHE A 82 -20.51 -13.93 -17.33
CA PHE A 82 -19.85 -13.02 -18.27
C PHE A 82 -18.98 -11.98 -17.55
N GLN A 83 -19.49 -11.39 -16.48
CA GLN A 83 -18.73 -10.39 -15.70
C GLN A 83 -17.44 -11.00 -15.13
N ARG A 84 -17.49 -12.24 -14.62
CA ARG A 84 -16.31 -12.96 -14.13
C ARG A 84 -15.30 -13.23 -15.24
N THR A 85 -15.76 -13.69 -16.41
CA THR A 85 -14.87 -13.90 -17.57
C THR A 85 -14.17 -12.61 -17.99
N GLN A 86 -14.90 -11.50 -18.06
CA GLN A 86 -14.31 -10.22 -18.43
C GLN A 86 -13.37 -9.67 -17.35
N ALA A 87 -13.72 -9.80 -16.07
CA ALA A 87 -12.84 -9.42 -14.97
C ALA A 87 -11.54 -10.24 -14.98
N GLN A 88 -11.61 -11.55 -15.23
CA GLN A 88 -10.44 -12.41 -15.38
C GLN A 88 -9.57 -12.00 -16.57
N LEU A 89 -10.20 -11.69 -17.71
CA LEU A 89 -9.48 -11.20 -18.89
C LEU A 89 -8.72 -9.90 -18.58
N ILE A 90 -9.40 -8.91 -17.99
CA ILE A 90 -8.79 -7.63 -17.61
C ILE A 90 -7.62 -7.84 -16.66
N GLY A 91 -7.79 -8.69 -15.64
CA GLY A 91 -6.73 -9.00 -14.68
C GLY A 91 -5.49 -9.63 -15.34
N ARG A 92 -5.70 -10.56 -16.28
CA ARG A 92 -4.62 -11.21 -17.03
C ARG A 92 -3.91 -10.26 -17.97
N THR A 93 -4.64 -9.39 -18.68
CA THR A 93 -4.05 -8.38 -19.56
C THR A 93 -3.17 -7.41 -18.79
N GLU A 94 -3.64 -6.93 -17.64
CA GLU A 94 -2.87 -6.03 -16.79
C GLU A 94 -1.61 -6.72 -16.24
N LEU A 95 -1.72 -7.97 -15.77
CA LEU A 95 -0.56 -8.74 -15.33
C LEU A 95 0.48 -8.94 -16.45
N ALA A 96 0.03 -9.25 -17.66
CA ALA A 96 0.91 -9.42 -18.81
C ALA A 96 1.62 -8.11 -19.17
N THR A 97 0.92 -6.97 -19.14
CA THR A 97 1.52 -5.65 -19.36
C THR A 97 2.60 -5.34 -18.31
N GLN A 98 2.32 -5.58 -17.03
CA GLN A 98 3.30 -5.37 -15.96
C GLN A 98 4.52 -6.28 -16.14
N MET A 99 4.31 -7.56 -16.46
CA MET A 99 5.39 -8.51 -16.72
C MET A 99 6.25 -8.09 -17.93
N LYS A 100 5.63 -7.60 -19.00
CA LYS A 100 6.30 -7.10 -20.21
C LYS A 100 7.23 -5.92 -19.90
N VAL A 101 6.75 -4.95 -19.12
CA VAL A 101 7.56 -3.81 -18.66
C VAL A 101 8.72 -4.29 -17.77
N ARG A 102 8.44 -5.20 -16.84
CA ARG A 102 9.46 -5.74 -15.93
C ARG A 102 10.57 -6.48 -16.67
N VAL A 103 10.21 -7.39 -17.57
CA VAL A 103 11.18 -8.17 -18.36
C VAL A 103 11.98 -7.26 -19.28
N SER A 104 11.34 -6.25 -19.92
CA SER A 104 12.06 -5.28 -20.74
C SER A 104 13.10 -4.50 -19.93
N GLN A 105 12.75 -4.11 -18.70
CA GLN A 105 13.69 -3.45 -17.79
C GLN A 105 14.81 -4.39 -17.33
N MET A 106 14.51 -5.67 -17.10
CA MET A 106 15.53 -6.66 -16.74
C MET A 106 16.54 -6.88 -17.87
N ILE A 107 16.05 -6.99 -19.12
CA ILE A 107 16.91 -7.12 -20.29
C ILE A 107 17.78 -5.87 -20.44
N LYS A 108 17.19 -4.67 -20.33
CA LYS A 108 17.93 -3.41 -20.38
C LYS A 108 19.02 -3.34 -19.31
N ASN A 109 18.66 -3.59 -18.05
CA ASN A 109 19.63 -3.59 -16.94
C ASN A 109 20.73 -4.63 -17.15
N HIS A 110 20.42 -5.80 -17.72
CA HIS A 110 21.40 -6.82 -18.02
C HIS A 110 22.38 -6.37 -19.11
N ALA A 111 21.88 -5.79 -20.21
CA ALA A 111 22.71 -5.25 -21.29
C ALA A 111 23.62 -4.11 -20.80
N GLU A 112 23.07 -3.17 -20.01
CA GLU A 112 23.84 -2.05 -19.45
C GLU A 112 24.93 -2.50 -18.46
N THR A 113 24.68 -3.56 -17.67
CA THR A 113 25.63 -4.03 -16.64
C THR A 113 26.68 -5.01 -17.18
N THR A 114 26.38 -5.75 -18.25
CA THR A 114 27.32 -6.72 -18.84
C THR A 114 28.13 -6.18 -20.01
N GLY A 115 27.74 -5.03 -20.58
CA GLY A 115 28.45 -4.43 -21.71
C GLY A 115 28.43 -5.26 -22.99
N GLN A 116 27.65 -6.35 -23.04
CA GLN A 116 27.39 -7.14 -24.24
C GLN A 116 26.02 -6.78 -24.79
N GLY A 117 25.99 -5.82 -25.70
CA GLY A 117 24.78 -5.44 -26.42
C GLY A 117 25.07 -4.28 -27.35
N ASP A 118 25.40 -4.58 -28.60
CA ASP A 118 25.20 -3.60 -29.65
C ASP A 118 23.71 -3.20 -29.60
N GLU A 119 23.43 -1.90 -29.46
CA GLU A 119 22.09 -1.35 -29.24
C GLU A 119 21.06 -1.89 -30.23
N GLU A 120 21.50 -2.24 -31.44
CA GLU A 120 20.71 -2.78 -32.55
C GLU A 120 20.11 -4.18 -32.25
N THR A 121 20.84 -5.06 -31.55
CA THR A 121 20.36 -6.44 -31.28
C THR A 121 19.39 -6.46 -30.09
N VAL A 122 19.63 -5.62 -29.07
CA VAL A 122 18.76 -5.53 -27.89
C VAL A 122 17.40 -4.95 -28.27
N ASP A 123 17.36 -3.94 -29.15
CA ASP A 123 16.10 -3.35 -29.60
C ASP A 123 15.34 -4.27 -30.58
N ALA A 124 16.04 -5.05 -31.41
CA ALA A 124 15.42 -6.05 -32.27
C ALA A 124 14.73 -7.17 -31.48
N VAL A 125 15.40 -7.71 -30.45
CA VAL A 125 14.82 -8.74 -29.57
C VAL A 125 13.67 -8.16 -28.74
N ALA A 126 13.86 -6.97 -28.15
CA ALA A 126 12.79 -6.32 -27.40
C ALA A 126 11.57 -6.00 -28.29
N SER A 127 11.77 -5.65 -29.56
CA SER A 127 10.68 -5.43 -30.51
C SER A 127 9.99 -6.74 -30.91
N ALA A 128 10.75 -7.79 -31.20
CA ALA A 128 10.23 -9.11 -31.57
C ALA A 128 9.38 -9.72 -30.43
N THR A 129 9.87 -9.68 -29.18
CA THR A 129 9.12 -10.17 -28.02
C THR A 129 7.87 -9.33 -27.76
N ARG A 130 7.91 -8.02 -28.01
CA ARG A 130 6.73 -7.15 -27.86
C ARG A 130 5.64 -7.44 -28.89
N LYS A 131 5.98 -8.01 -30.05
CA LYS A 131 5.07 -8.31 -31.16
C LYS A 131 4.40 -9.68 -31.06
N ALA A 132 4.99 -10.60 -30.30
CA ALA A 132 4.50 -11.96 -30.08
C ALA A 132 3.54 -12.11 -28.87
N ILE A 133 3.28 -11.02 -28.14
CA ILE A 133 2.40 -10.93 -26.97
C ILE A 133 1.37 -9.83 -27.22
#